data_AF-A0A958AEX4-F1
#
_entry.id   AF-A0A958AEX4-F1
#
_cell.length_a   1.000
_cell.length_b   1.000
_cell.length_c   1.000
_cell.angle_alpha   90.00
_cell.angle_beta   90.00
_cell.angle_gamma   90.00
#
_symmetry.space_group_name_H-M   'P 1'
#
loop_
_entity.id
_entity.type
_entity.pdbx_description
1 polymer ?
#
loop_
_entity_poly.entity_id
_entity_poly.type
_entity_poly.pdbx_seq_one_letter_code
_entity_poly.pdbx_strand_id
1 'polypeptide(L)'
;MGKITTLFVRKVLEEVDGDIDKNTLVRSMGIELNRPVYMIPDTHYYSFFERVAAIDRNGTTLPLRAGAAMRSDDYGAFGLAWKSATTLRGSYNRAERYA
;
A
#
# COMPACT_ATOMS: atom_id res chain seq x y z
N MET A 1 -6.45 -5.49 -14.22
CA MET A 1 -6.42 -4.66 -13.00
C MET A 1 -6.00 -3.26 -13.42
N GLY A 2 -6.69 -2.22 -12.92
CA GLY A 2 -6.45 -0.82 -13.32
C GLY A 2 -6.66 0.18 -12.17
N LYS A 3 -6.82 -0.34 -10.94
CA LYS A 3 -7.02 0.43 -9.73
C LYS A 3 -6.30 -0.21 -8.55
N ILE A 4 -5.82 0.62 -7.64
CA ILE A 4 -5.09 0.23 -6.43
C ILE A 4 -5.69 1.00 -5.24
N THR A 5 -5.70 0.38 -4.05
CA THR A 5 -6.16 1.03 -2.83
C THR A 5 -5.13 2.04 -2.33
N THR A 6 -5.57 3.17 -1.76
CA THR A 6 -4.65 4.15 -1.14
C THR A 6 -3.95 3.61 0.12
N LEU A 7 -4.30 2.40 0.59
CA LEU A 7 -3.55 1.68 1.62
C LEU A 7 -2.08 1.50 1.21
N PHE A 8 -1.81 1.12 -0.05
CA PHE A 8 -0.44 0.94 -0.53
C PHE A 8 0.33 2.25 -0.51
N VAL A 9 -0.30 3.38 -0.84
CA VAL A 9 0.32 4.71 -0.75
C VAL A 9 0.74 5.00 0.69
N ARG A 10 -0.16 4.77 1.67
CA ARG A 10 0.13 4.99 3.09
C ARG A 10 1.32 4.15 3.57
N LYS A 11 1.35 2.87 3.19
CA LYS A 11 2.41 1.93 3.58
C LYS A 11 3.76 2.27 3.00
N VAL A 12 3.80 2.68 1.73
CA VAL A 12 5.03 3.16 1.10
C VAL A 12 5.54 4.40 1.83
N LEU A 13 4.67 5.35 2.15
CA LEU A 13 5.03 6.57 2.88
C LEU A 13 5.58 6.30 4.28
N GLU A 14 4.99 5.35 5.01
CA GLU A 14 5.48 4.95 6.34
C GLU A 14 6.91 4.46 6.28
N GLU A 15 7.27 3.75 5.21
CA GLU A 15 8.59 3.16 5.05
C GLU A 15 9.64 4.13 4.47
N VAL A 16 9.28 5.25 3.86
CA VAL A 16 10.30 6.11 3.22
C VAL A 16 11.35 6.60 4.23
N ASP A 17 12.62 6.34 3.91
CA ASP A 17 13.80 6.76 4.67
C ASP A 17 14.33 8.08 4.13
N GLY A 18 14.11 9.16 4.89
CA GLY A 18 14.53 10.52 4.54
C GLY A 18 13.61 11.60 5.11
N ASP A 19 14.12 12.83 5.21
CA ASP A 19 13.35 14.02 5.60
C ASP A 19 12.56 14.54 4.39
N ILE A 20 11.54 13.78 4.01
CA ILE A 20 10.68 14.08 2.87
C ILE A 20 9.36 14.63 3.40
N ASP A 21 8.90 15.75 2.85
CA ASP A 21 7.55 16.24 3.11
C ASP A 21 6.52 15.34 2.41
N LYS A 22 6.14 14.27 3.12
CA LYS A 22 5.17 13.25 2.71
C LYS A 22 3.82 13.89 2.35
N ASN A 23 3.41 14.98 3.02
CA ASN A 23 2.13 15.63 2.75
C ASN A 23 2.14 16.40 1.43
N THR A 24 3.21 17.15 1.17
CA THR A 24 3.37 17.88 -0.10
C THR A 24 3.47 16.92 -1.28
N LEU A 25 4.24 15.83 -1.14
CA LEU A 25 4.38 14.81 -2.17
C LEU A 25 3.02 14.23 -2.56
N VAL A 26 2.20 13.86 -1.58
CA VAL A 26 0.94 13.13 -1.81
C VAL A 26 -0.17 14.05 -2.34
N ARG A 27 -0.21 15.31 -1.86
CA ARG A 27 -1.10 16.35 -2.43
C ARG A 27 -0.80 16.64 -3.89
N SER A 28 0.47 16.63 -4.31
CA SER A 28 0.85 16.87 -5.71
C SER A 28 0.29 15.84 -6.70
N MET A 29 -0.19 14.70 -6.19
CA MET A 29 -0.77 13.61 -6.99
C MET A 29 -2.28 13.47 -6.79
N GLY A 30 -2.92 14.44 -6.13
CA GLY A 30 -4.36 14.44 -5.86
C GLY A 30 -4.81 13.36 -4.88
N ILE A 31 -3.90 12.85 -4.05
CA ILE A 31 -4.22 11.82 -3.05
C ILE A 31 -4.47 12.50 -1.70
N GLU A 32 -5.58 12.15 -1.05
CA GLU A 32 -6.02 12.72 0.22
C GLU A 32 -5.90 11.69 1.35
N LEU A 33 -4.84 11.78 2.16
CA LEU A 33 -4.56 10.83 3.25
C LEU A 33 -5.42 11.03 4.50
N ASN A 34 -6.24 12.07 4.57
CA ASN A 34 -7.20 12.28 5.65
C ASN A 34 -8.54 11.55 5.40
N ARG A 35 -8.76 11.00 4.20
CA ARG A 35 -9.96 10.20 3.89
C ARG A 35 -9.76 8.73 4.22
N PRO A 36 -10.83 7.97 4.51
CA PRO A 36 -10.78 6.51 4.53
C PRO A 36 -10.18 5.94 3.24
N VAL A 37 -9.61 4.73 3.30
CA VAL A 37 -8.97 4.06 2.14
C VAL A 37 -9.95 4.03 0.96
N TYR A 38 -9.46 4.40 -0.22
CA TYR A 38 -10.25 4.46 -1.46
C TYR A 38 -9.43 3.95 -2.64
N MET A 39 -10.09 3.75 -3.79
CA MET A 39 -9.44 3.26 -5.01
C MET A 39 -8.95 4.43 -5.87
N ILE A 40 -7.70 4.35 -6.33
CA ILE A 40 -7.11 5.24 -7.34
C ILE A 40 -6.73 4.44 -8.59
N PRO A 41 -6.55 5.08 -9.76
CA PRO A 41 -5.91 4.42 -10.90
C PRO A 41 -4.54 3.84 -10.50
N ASP A 42 -4.20 2.66 -10.99
CA ASP A 42 -2.90 2.03 -10.71
C ASP A 42 -1.73 2.85 -11.27
N THR A 43 -1.92 3.49 -12.43
CA THR A 43 -0.95 4.44 -13.00
C THR A 43 -0.58 5.56 -12.03
N HIS A 44 -1.55 6.09 -11.27
CA HIS A 44 -1.27 7.10 -10.24
C HIS A 44 -0.39 6.53 -9.12
N TYR A 45 -0.66 5.30 -8.69
CA TYR A 45 0.17 4.63 -7.68
C TYR A 45 1.58 4.37 -8.18
N TYR A 46 1.76 3.87 -9.39
CA TYR A 46 3.11 3.58 -9.91
C TYR A 46 3.91 4.85 -10.19
N SER A 47 3.29 5.93 -10.70
CA SER A 47 3.95 7.24 -10.82
C SER A 47 4.33 7.82 -9.45
N PHE A 48 3.49 7.63 -8.43
CA PHE A 48 3.83 7.95 -7.04
C PHE A 48 5.04 7.17 -6.57
N PHE A 49 5.00 5.85 -6.73
CA PHE A 49 6.03 4.95 -6.22
C PHE A 49 7.38 5.24 -6.85
N GLU A 50 7.42 5.46 -8.17
CA GLU A 50 8.63 5.82 -8.92
C GLU A 50 9.28 7.09 -8.36
N ARG A 51 8.49 8.15 -8.12
CA ARG A 51 8.98 9.41 -7.54
C ARG A 51 9.54 9.22 -6.14
N VAL A 52 8.86 8.44 -5.29
CA VAL A 52 9.33 8.16 -3.92
C VAL A 52 10.61 7.34 -3.95
N ALA A 53 10.66 6.29 -4.77
CA ALA A 53 11.83 5.43 -4.88
C ALA A 53 13.06 6.18 -5.39
N ALA A 54 12.88 7.22 -6.22
CA ALA A 54 13.97 8.07 -6.70
C ALA A 54 14.59 8.97 -5.61
N ILE A 55 13.85 9.27 -4.53
CA ILE A 55 14.29 10.17 -3.45
C ILE A 55 14.59 9.46 -2.12
N ASP A 56 14.11 8.23 -1.96
CA ASP A 56 14.40 7.38 -0.81
C ASP A 56 15.87 6.94 -0.81
N ARG A 57 16.54 7.01 0.35
CA ARG A 57 17.96 6.64 0.49
C ARG A 57 18.26 5.20 0.05
N ASN A 58 17.28 4.31 0.15
CA ASN A 58 17.34 2.89 -0.15
C ASN A 58 16.21 2.47 -1.13
N GLY A 59 15.96 3.30 -2.16
CA GLY A 59 14.79 3.19 -3.03
C GLY A 59 14.57 1.83 -3.71
N THR A 60 15.65 1.11 -4.04
CA THR A 60 15.57 -0.25 -4.61
C THR A 60 14.94 -1.28 -3.67
N THR A 61 15.03 -1.07 -2.36
CA THR A 61 14.45 -1.95 -1.33
C THR A 61 13.09 -1.48 -0.84
N LEU A 62 12.64 -0.29 -1.24
CA LEU A 62 11.37 0.28 -0.81
C LEU A 62 10.17 -0.65 -1.04
N PRO A 63 10.05 -1.39 -2.18
CA PRO A 63 8.95 -2.34 -2.35
C PRO A 63 8.96 -3.48 -1.32
N LEU A 64 10.15 -3.96 -0.94
CA LEU A 64 10.31 -5.03 0.04
C LEU A 64 9.96 -4.55 1.44
N ARG A 65 10.39 -3.33 1.80
CA ARG A 65 10.07 -2.71 3.10
C ARG A 65 8.58 -2.43 3.23
N ALA A 66 7.97 -1.82 2.20
CA ALA A 66 6.53 -1.60 2.14
C ALA A 66 5.73 -2.90 2.22
N GLY A 67 6.19 -3.96 1.52
CA GLY A 67 5.58 -5.29 1.60
C GLY A 67 5.71 -5.93 2.99
N ALA A 68 6.88 -5.82 3.63
CA ALA A 68 7.12 -6.35 4.97
C ALA A 68 6.29 -5.64 6.06
N ALA A 69 5.94 -4.37 5.84
CA ALA A 69 5.11 -3.58 6.74
C ALA A 69 3.60 -3.88 6.62
N MET A 70 3.18 -4.65 5.61
CA MET A 70 1.78 -5.06 5.44
C MET A 70 1.39 -6.10 6.49
N ARG A 71 0.27 -5.86 7.17
CA ARG A 71 -0.33 -6.76 8.14
C ARG A 71 -1.75 -7.09 7.72
N SER A 72 -2.25 -8.26 8.11
CA SER A 72 -3.65 -8.62 7.86
C SER A 72 -4.62 -7.56 8.41
N ASP A 73 -4.31 -6.92 9.54
CA ASP A 73 -5.18 -5.92 10.17
C ASP A 73 -5.38 -4.65 9.33
N ASP A 74 -4.46 -4.36 8.40
CA ASP A 74 -4.57 -3.22 7.49
C ASP A 74 -5.71 -3.40 6.46
N TYR A 75 -6.15 -4.65 6.24
CA TYR A 75 -7.14 -5.02 5.24
C TYR A 75 -8.57 -5.18 5.79
N GLY A 76 -8.81 -4.80 7.04
CA GLY A 76 -10.15 -4.83 7.65
C GLY A 76 -10.79 -6.22 7.62
N ALA A 77 -12.04 -6.31 7.15
CA ALA A 77 -12.79 -7.57 7.10
C ALA A 77 -12.11 -8.63 6.22
N PHE A 78 -11.51 -8.22 5.10
CA PHE A 78 -10.73 -9.14 4.25
C PHE A 78 -9.54 -9.70 5.06
N GLY A 79 -8.80 -8.83 5.74
CA GLY A 79 -7.72 -9.20 6.63
C GLY A 79 -8.08 -10.21 7.71
N LEU A 80 -9.21 -9.97 8.39
CA LEU A 80 -9.74 -10.89 9.39
C LEU A 80 -10.10 -12.24 8.78
N ALA A 81 -10.80 -12.25 7.65
CA ALA A 81 -11.14 -13.49 6.93
C ALA A 81 -9.88 -14.23 6.49
N TRP A 82 -8.84 -13.52 6.05
CA TRP A 82 -7.60 -14.11 5.62
C TRP A 82 -6.84 -14.77 6.78
N LYS A 83 -6.58 -14.02 7.88
CA LYS A 83 -5.80 -14.52 9.03
C LYS A 83 -6.51 -15.57 9.88
N SER A 84 -7.85 -15.61 9.85
CA SER A 84 -8.65 -16.59 10.60
C SER A 84 -8.88 -17.91 9.86
N ALA A 85 -8.30 -18.08 8.66
CA ALA A 85 -8.40 -19.35 7.95
C ALA A 85 -7.64 -20.45 8.72
N THR A 86 -8.26 -21.62 8.88
CA THR A 86 -7.67 -22.76 9.61
C THR A 86 -6.59 -23.49 8.81
N THR A 87 -6.41 -23.13 7.53
CA THR A 87 -5.37 -23.69 6.66
C THR A 87 -4.81 -22.60 5.75
N LEU A 88 -3.55 -22.75 5.36
CA LEU A 88 -2.89 -21.85 4.41
C LEU A 88 -3.65 -21.78 3.07
N ARG A 89 -4.08 -22.92 2.53
CA ARG A 89 -4.90 -22.98 1.31
C ARG A 89 -6.23 -22.23 1.48
N GLY A 90 -6.91 -22.42 2.62
CA GLY A 90 -8.13 -21.68 2.92
C GLY A 90 -7.90 -20.17 2.98
N SER A 91 -6.73 -19.74 3.43
CA SER A 91 -6.31 -18.34 3.44
C SER A 91 -6.21 -17.76 2.02
N TYR A 92 -5.55 -18.47 1.10
CA TYR A 92 -5.41 -18.04 -0.30
C TYR A 92 -6.73 -18.07 -1.08
N ASN A 93 -7.58 -19.08 -0.85
CA ASN A 93 -8.91 -19.13 -1.48
C ASN A 93 -9.79 -17.93 -1.06
N ARG A 94 -9.65 -17.45 0.18
CA ARG A 94 -10.35 -16.23 0.65
C ARG A 94 -9.74 -14.97 0.03
N ALA A 95 -8.41 -14.92 -0.13
CA ALA A 95 -7.75 -13.83 -0.84
C ALA A 95 -8.21 -13.72 -2.29
N GLU A 96 -8.22 -14.80 -3.05
CA GLU A 96 -8.69 -14.78 -4.44
C GLU A 96 -10.16 -14.33 -4.57
N ARG A 97 -11.01 -14.73 -3.63
CA ARG A 97 -12.44 -14.40 -3.66
C ARG A 97 -12.76 -12.94 -3.30
N TYR A 98 -11.97 -12.32 -2.42
CA TYR A 98 -12.30 -11.04 -1.78
C TYR A 98 -11.30 -9.91 -2.05
N ALA A 99 -10.21 -10.17 -2.79
CA ALA A 99 -9.22 -9.17 -3.19
C ALA A 99 -9.67 -8.29 -4.37
#